data_AF-A0A7X9RXE0-F1
#
_entry.id   AF-A0A7X9RXE0-F1
#
_cell.length_a   1.000
_cell.length_b   1.000
_cell.length_c   1.000
_cell.angle_alpha   90.00
_cell.angle_beta   90.00
_cell.angle_gamma   90.00
#
_symmetry.space_group_name_H-M   'P 1'
#
loop_
_entity.id
_entity.type
_entity.pdbx_description
1 polymer ?
#
loop_
_entity_poly.entity_id
_entity_poly.type
_entity_poly.pdbx_seq_one_letter_code
_entity_poly.pdbx_strand_id
1 'polypeptide(L)'
;MPKFILLLIFISHSVIGQNTRTDKRVSEKFHEFFYYVPKPSTSNSEANLKSKYSSFNQFSLEKLFVLYDRTSPSINDIIFLERQIISLSENLFKEKKYILLEAIGGASGCVEPWYEEKEIDGRDIKIIRLCSGCSDYRSNYHLVVIYNAVMNQLLGIEPEAKHVMYSSRNFVENSTTTLDFDLVERTYSFINIETKEMIDKGFWTKLNGNYFLVSAMDDSKNYEFALTKKKHLKSTDIGKFKLIQ
;
A
#
# COMPACT_ATOMS: atom_id res chain seq x y z
N MET A 1 37.14 45.14 11.82
CA MET A 1 36.58 44.15 12.77
C MET A 1 35.92 42.99 12.00
N PRO A 2 36.70 42.07 11.38
CA PRO A 2 36.14 40.95 10.61
C PRO A 2 36.09 39.63 11.39
N LYS A 3 36.51 39.62 12.67
CA LYS A 3 36.65 38.39 13.47
C LYS A 3 35.34 37.88 14.10
N PHE A 4 34.24 38.62 14.02
CA PHE A 4 32.94 38.22 14.60
C PHE A 4 31.99 37.54 13.60
N ILE A 5 32.29 37.57 12.29
CA ILE A 5 31.40 36.97 11.27
C ILE A 5 31.71 35.47 11.06
N LEU A 6 32.92 35.01 11.38
CA LEU A 6 33.28 33.61 11.20
C LEU A 6 32.69 32.67 12.28
N LEU A 7 32.29 33.18 13.44
CA LEU A 7 31.76 32.35 14.53
C LEU A 7 30.30 31.90 14.28
N LEU A 8 29.53 32.64 13.47
CA LEU A 8 28.15 32.30 13.15
C LEU A 8 28.01 31.21 12.07
N ILE A 9 29.06 30.95 11.28
CA ILE A 9 29.05 29.91 10.24
C ILE A 9 29.35 28.51 10.84
N PHE A 10 30.01 28.45 12.01
CA PHE A 10 30.26 27.17 12.69
C PHE A 10 29.12 26.73 13.61
N ILE A 11 28.22 27.65 14.02
CA ILE A 11 27.04 27.29 14.83
C ILE A 11 25.94 26.68 13.94
N SER A 12 25.90 27.01 12.65
CA SER A 12 24.93 26.42 11.69
C SER A 12 25.29 25.02 11.18
N HIS A 13 26.50 24.53 11.45
CA HIS A 13 26.92 23.15 11.12
C HIS A 13 26.79 22.18 12.31
N SER A 14 26.32 22.66 13.45
CA SER A 14 25.82 21.78 14.52
C SER A 14 24.36 21.43 14.23
N VAL A 15 24.07 20.94 13.03
CA VAL A 15 22.92 20.05 12.87
C VAL A 15 23.33 18.82 13.66
N ILE A 16 22.97 18.84 14.95
CA ILE A 16 22.97 17.69 15.84
C ILE A 16 22.44 16.55 14.98
N GLY A 17 23.35 15.64 14.62
CA GLY A 17 22.98 14.44 13.88
C GLY A 17 21.78 13.86 14.60
N GLN A 18 20.71 13.59 13.84
CA GLN A 18 19.44 13.03 14.30
C GLN A 18 19.68 11.61 14.85
N ASN A 19 20.36 11.54 15.98
CA ASN A 19 20.59 10.35 16.76
C ASN A 19 20.14 10.73 18.17
N THR A 20 18.85 11.02 18.30
CA THR A 20 18.15 10.66 19.52
C THR A 20 18.58 9.23 19.80
N ARG A 21 19.31 8.99 20.89
CA ARG A 21 19.69 7.64 21.31
C ARG A 21 18.41 6.84 21.39
N THR A 22 18.07 6.10 20.34
CA THR A 22 16.97 5.15 20.39
C THR A 22 17.37 4.16 21.47
N ASP A 23 16.56 4.08 22.53
CA ASP A 23 16.77 3.13 23.61
C ASP A 23 17.02 1.75 22.98
N LYS A 24 18.06 1.06 23.45
CA LYS A 24 18.43 -0.27 22.96
C LYS A 24 17.21 -1.20 22.95
N ARG A 25 16.34 -1.10 23.96
CA ARG A 25 15.09 -1.87 24.04
C ARG A 25 14.10 -1.53 22.92
N VAL A 26 13.96 -0.25 22.58
CA VAL A 26 13.10 0.23 21.49
C VAL A 26 13.64 -0.27 20.14
N SER A 27 14.95 -0.24 19.95
CA SER A 27 15.59 -0.76 18.72
C SER A 27 15.42 -2.28 18.60
N GLU A 28 15.61 -3.03 19.69
CA GLU A 28 15.38 -4.49 19.70
C GLU A 28 13.93 -4.84 19.35
N LYS A 29 12.96 -4.13 19.95
CA LYS A 29 11.54 -4.33 19.65
C LYS A 29 11.18 -3.95 18.21
N PHE A 30 11.71 -2.85 17.70
CA PHE A 30 11.56 -2.49 16.30
C PHE A 30 12.03 -3.62 15.38
N HIS A 31 13.26 -4.10 15.57
CA HIS A 31 13.84 -5.17 14.74
C HIS A 31 13.08 -6.50 14.88
N GLU A 32 12.59 -6.83 16.08
CA GLU A 32 11.78 -8.03 16.33
C GLU A 32 10.58 -8.10 15.37
N PHE A 33 9.85 -7.00 15.19
CA PHE A 33 8.67 -6.98 14.32
C PHE A 33 8.97 -6.62 12.87
N PHE A 34 9.96 -5.76 12.64
CA PHE A 34 10.30 -5.27 11.30
C PHE A 34 10.92 -6.36 10.42
N TYR A 35 11.76 -7.23 11.00
CA TYR A 35 12.36 -8.37 10.30
C TYR A 35 11.54 -9.65 10.38
N TYR A 36 10.43 -9.65 11.12
CA TYR A 36 9.63 -10.85 11.30
C TYR A 36 9.06 -11.35 9.97
N VAL A 37 9.18 -12.66 9.74
CA VAL A 37 8.56 -13.36 8.61
C VAL A 37 7.48 -14.28 9.17
N PRO A 38 6.18 -14.01 8.91
CA PRO A 38 5.13 -14.87 9.40
C PRO A 38 5.11 -16.20 8.65
N LYS A 39 4.52 -17.21 9.28
CA LYS A 39 4.30 -18.52 8.65
C LYS A 39 3.35 -18.33 7.46
N PRO A 40 3.66 -18.94 6.30
CA PRO A 40 2.78 -18.83 5.14
C PRO A 40 1.40 -19.41 5.48
N SER A 41 0.34 -18.65 5.26
CA SER A 41 -1.00 -19.23 5.29
C SER A 41 -1.30 -19.95 3.97
N THR A 42 -2.08 -21.02 4.02
CA THR A 42 -2.47 -21.87 2.89
C THR A 42 -3.45 -21.19 1.90
N SER A 43 -3.50 -19.85 1.87
CA SER A 43 -4.50 -19.09 1.12
C SER A 43 -3.99 -18.57 -0.23
N ASN A 44 -4.28 -19.39 -1.25
CA ASN A 44 -4.67 -19.09 -2.63
C ASN A 44 -3.80 -18.27 -3.61
N SER A 45 -3.50 -19.02 -4.69
CA SER A 45 -3.64 -18.63 -6.10
C SER A 45 -2.67 -17.57 -6.60
N GLU A 46 -1.53 -18.07 -7.06
CA GLU A 46 -0.73 -17.46 -8.11
C GLU A 46 -1.63 -17.24 -9.33
N ALA A 47 -2.09 -16.00 -9.51
CA ALA A 47 -2.33 -15.52 -10.86
C ALA A 47 -0.97 -15.49 -11.57
N ASN A 48 -0.96 -15.74 -12.88
CA ASN A 48 0.21 -15.73 -13.77
C ASN A 48 0.86 -14.33 -13.92
N LEU A 49 0.96 -13.56 -12.84
CA LEU A 49 1.50 -12.20 -12.86
C LEU A 49 3.02 -12.27 -12.95
N LYS A 50 3.56 -11.96 -14.12
CA LYS A 50 5.00 -11.88 -14.36
C LYS A 50 5.58 -10.66 -13.63
N SER A 51 6.16 -10.89 -12.45
CA SER A 51 6.95 -9.91 -11.71
C SER A 51 8.39 -10.37 -11.54
N LYS A 52 9.34 -9.42 -11.55
CA LYS A 52 10.77 -9.69 -11.26
C LYS A 52 11.03 -10.14 -9.83
N TYR A 53 10.05 -9.96 -8.94
CA TYR A 53 10.12 -10.31 -7.52
C TYR A 53 9.49 -11.67 -7.19
N SER A 54 8.99 -12.38 -8.19
CA SER A 54 8.33 -13.69 -8.04
C SER A 54 9.24 -14.79 -7.48
N SER A 55 10.56 -14.65 -7.63
CA SER A 55 11.55 -15.59 -7.10
C SER A 55 11.75 -15.50 -5.58
N PHE A 56 11.16 -14.50 -4.92
CA PHE A 56 11.25 -14.37 -3.48
C PHE A 56 10.21 -15.25 -2.77
N ASN A 57 10.69 -16.18 -1.96
CA ASN A 57 9.83 -17.14 -1.26
C ASN A 57 9.13 -16.58 -0.01
N GLN A 58 9.62 -15.46 0.53
CA GLN A 58 9.19 -14.89 1.81
C GLN A 58 9.34 -13.36 1.83
N PHE A 59 8.44 -12.70 2.56
CA PHE A 59 8.39 -11.25 2.73
C PHE A 59 8.23 -10.88 4.20
N SER A 60 9.02 -9.91 4.65
CA SER A 60 8.93 -9.19 5.93
C SER A 60 8.54 -7.73 5.65
N LEU A 61 8.23 -6.97 6.71
CA LEU A 61 8.04 -5.52 6.59
C LEU A 61 9.29 -4.84 6.00
N GLU A 62 10.48 -5.23 6.47
CA GLU A 62 11.74 -4.70 5.94
C GLU A 62 11.92 -4.98 4.46
N LYS A 63 11.68 -6.21 4.02
CA LYS A 63 11.87 -6.55 2.62
C LYS A 63 10.89 -5.80 1.72
N LEU A 64 9.63 -5.67 2.13
CA LEU A 64 8.66 -4.88 1.39
C LEU A 64 8.99 -3.39 1.43
N PHE A 65 9.50 -2.89 2.55
CA PHE A 65 9.97 -1.52 2.68
C PHE A 65 11.08 -1.20 1.68
N VAL A 66 12.04 -2.12 1.48
CA VAL A 66 13.12 -1.95 0.51
C VAL A 66 12.65 -2.09 -0.94
N LEU A 67 11.74 -3.02 -1.22
CA LEU A 67 11.32 -3.32 -2.59
C LEU A 67 10.20 -2.42 -3.10
N TYR A 68 9.38 -1.88 -2.21
CA TYR A 68 8.19 -1.09 -2.53
C TYR A 68 8.54 0.37 -2.76
N ASP A 69 9.14 0.63 -3.91
CA ASP A 69 9.23 1.96 -4.49
C ASP A 69 8.21 2.09 -5.62
N ARG A 70 7.52 3.22 -5.76
CA ARG A 70 6.57 3.43 -6.87
C ARG A 70 7.22 4.10 -8.10
N THR A 71 8.49 4.51 -8.02
CA THR A 71 9.15 5.26 -9.09
C THR A 71 9.86 4.40 -10.12
N SER A 72 10.22 3.17 -9.77
CA SER A 72 11.03 2.25 -10.58
C SER A 72 10.35 0.94 -11.08
N PRO A 73 9.30 0.37 -10.46
CA PRO A 73 8.75 -0.90 -10.90
C PRO A 73 7.74 -0.80 -12.06
N SER A 74 7.60 -1.89 -12.79
CA SER A 74 6.47 -2.08 -13.72
C SER A 74 5.14 -2.15 -12.96
N ILE A 75 4.01 -1.95 -13.64
CA ILE A 75 2.69 -2.06 -13.00
C ILE A 75 2.46 -3.44 -12.37
N ASN A 76 2.95 -4.50 -13.02
CA ASN A 76 2.90 -5.87 -12.53
C ASN A 76 3.74 -6.04 -11.27
N ASP A 77 4.92 -5.42 -11.20
CA ASP A 77 5.75 -5.45 -9.99
C ASP A 77 5.08 -4.71 -8.83
N ILE A 78 4.44 -3.56 -9.08
CA ILE A 78 3.69 -2.84 -8.05
C ILE A 78 2.56 -3.74 -7.52
N ILE A 79 1.74 -4.31 -8.40
CA ILE A 79 0.63 -5.19 -8.00
C ILE A 79 1.14 -6.42 -7.24
N PHE A 80 2.23 -7.03 -7.71
CA PHE A 80 2.84 -8.15 -7.01
C PHE A 80 3.21 -7.78 -5.58
N LEU A 81 3.92 -6.65 -5.38
CA LEU A 81 4.32 -6.20 -4.06
C LEU A 81 3.12 -5.79 -3.19
N GLU A 82 2.09 -5.14 -3.74
CA GLU A 82 0.86 -4.81 -2.99
C GLU A 82 0.17 -6.09 -2.48
N ARG A 83 0.15 -7.18 -3.25
CA ARG A 83 -0.35 -8.48 -2.77
C ARG A 83 0.50 -9.08 -1.66
N GLN A 84 1.82 -8.93 -1.73
CA GLN A 84 2.71 -9.36 -0.64
C GLN A 84 2.47 -8.53 0.63
N ILE A 85 2.16 -7.23 0.52
CA ILE A 85 1.77 -6.38 1.66
C ILE A 85 0.46 -6.88 2.28
N ILE A 86 -0.56 -7.19 1.47
CA ILE A 86 -1.85 -7.73 1.95
C ILE A 86 -1.64 -9.06 2.66
N SER A 87 -0.97 -10.02 2.00
CA SER A 87 -0.68 -11.35 2.56
C SER A 87 0.12 -11.26 3.87
N LEU A 88 1.14 -10.40 3.91
CA LEU A 88 1.91 -10.14 5.13
C LEU A 88 1.00 -9.64 6.27
N SER A 89 0.12 -8.67 5.99
CA SER A 89 -0.81 -8.09 6.97
C SER A 89 -1.75 -9.15 7.54
N GLU A 90 -2.34 -9.97 6.69
CA GLU A 90 -3.22 -11.07 7.10
C GLU A 90 -2.50 -12.14 7.91
N ASN A 91 -1.29 -12.53 7.51
CA ASN A 91 -0.53 -13.58 8.22
C ASN A 91 -0.09 -13.08 9.60
N LEU A 92 0.35 -11.82 9.72
CA LEU A 92 0.65 -11.18 11.00
C LEU A 92 -0.58 -11.12 11.91
N PHE A 93 -1.74 -10.76 11.35
CA PHE A 93 -3.00 -10.75 12.10
C PHE A 93 -3.39 -12.14 12.60
N LYS A 94 -3.30 -13.18 11.74
CA LYS A 94 -3.56 -14.59 12.11
C LYS A 94 -2.67 -15.06 13.26
N GLU A 95 -1.44 -14.57 13.31
CA GLU A 95 -0.49 -14.84 14.40
C GLU A 95 -0.64 -13.91 15.62
N LYS A 96 -1.72 -13.11 15.69
CA LYS A 96 -2.01 -12.14 16.76
C LYS A 96 -0.91 -11.08 16.94
N LYS A 97 -0.18 -10.76 15.86
CA LYS A 97 0.78 -9.66 15.81
C LYS A 97 0.11 -8.43 15.21
N TYR A 98 -0.61 -7.69 16.06
CA TYR A 98 -1.30 -6.47 15.66
C TYR A 98 -0.29 -5.33 15.55
N ILE A 99 0.10 -5.00 14.32
CA ILE A 99 1.07 -3.95 14.01
C ILE A 99 0.35 -2.88 13.21
N LEU A 100 0.61 -1.61 13.50
CA LEU A 100 0.28 -0.50 12.62
C LEU A 100 1.57 0.20 12.22
N LEU A 101 1.63 0.67 10.98
CA LEU A 101 2.79 1.37 10.46
C LEU A 101 2.56 2.87 10.46
N GLU A 102 3.62 3.65 10.65
CA GLU A 102 3.59 5.10 10.45
C GLU A 102 4.77 5.49 9.55
N ALA A 103 4.53 6.35 8.55
CA ALA A 103 5.61 6.95 7.78
C ALA A 103 6.04 8.23 8.49
N ILE A 104 7.31 8.30 8.92
CA ILE A 104 7.92 9.49 9.53
C ILE A 104 9.13 9.94 8.71
N GLY A 105 9.59 11.17 8.92
CA GLY A 105 10.72 11.72 8.17
C GLY A 105 10.37 12.89 7.27
N GLY A 106 11.03 12.95 6.11
CA GLY A 106 10.94 14.10 5.21
C GLY A 106 11.61 15.35 5.80
N ALA A 107 11.03 16.53 5.54
CA ALA A 107 11.57 17.79 6.06
C ALA A 107 11.56 17.87 7.60
N SER A 108 10.69 17.10 8.25
CA SER A 108 10.55 17.05 9.71
C SER A 108 11.59 16.16 10.40
N GLY A 109 12.31 15.32 9.66
CA GLY A 109 13.21 14.31 10.23
C GLY A 109 12.47 13.20 10.97
N CYS A 110 13.23 12.28 11.57
CA CYS A 110 12.69 11.12 12.28
C CYS A 110 12.91 11.28 13.78
N VAL A 111 12.10 12.13 14.41
CA VAL A 111 12.27 12.53 15.81
C VAL A 111 11.51 11.63 16.78
N GLU A 112 10.52 10.90 16.28
CA GLU A 112 9.70 9.96 17.05
C GLU A 112 10.39 8.60 17.25
N PRO A 113 10.09 7.89 18.36
CA PRO A 113 10.57 6.53 18.58
C PRO A 113 10.11 5.58 17.49
N TRP A 114 11.03 4.75 16.97
CA TRP A 114 10.73 3.80 15.88
C TRP A 114 9.73 2.70 16.28
N TYR A 115 9.54 2.49 17.59
CA TYR A 115 8.62 1.52 18.14
C TYR A 115 7.84 2.11 19.31
N GLU A 116 6.55 1.80 19.37
CA GLU A 116 5.67 2.11 20.50
C GLU A 116 4.59 1.02 20.64
N GLU A 117 4.07 0.82 21.85
CA GLU A 117 2.90 -0.03 22.10
C GLU A 117 1.74 0.84 22.59
N LYS A 118 0.55 0.62 22.04
CA LYS A 118 -0.69 1.27 22.49
C LYS A 118 -1.79 0.24 22.62
N GLU A 119 -2.62 0.38 23.65
CA GLU A 119 -3.84 -0.41 23.78
C GLU A 119 -4.96 0.28 22.98
N ILE A 120 -5.58 -0.44 22.04
CA ILE A 120 -6.75 0.00 21.28
C ILE A 120 -7.80 -1.10 21.38
N ASP A 121 -8.99 -0.77 21.90
CA ASP A 121 -10.10 -1.71 22.10
C ASP A 121 -9.69 -3.02 22.80
N GLY A 122 -8.84 -2.92 23.84
CA GLY A 122 -8.36 -4.07 24.61
C GLY A 122 -7.30 -4.92 23.91
N ARG A 123 -6.68 -4.42 22.85
CA ARG A 123 -5.60 -5.10 22.11
C ARG A 123 -4.32 -4.28 22.14
N ASP A 124 -3.21 -4.96 22.41
CA ASP A 124 -1.87 -4.35 22.33
C ASP A 124 -1.46 -4.19 20.86
N ILE A 125 -1.55 -2.96 20.35
CA ILE A 125 -1.13 -2.57 19.01
C ILE A 125 0.32 -2.09 19.05
N LYS A 126 1.15 -2.65 18.16
CA LYS A 126 2.55 -2.30 17.99
C LYS A 126 2.66 -1.28 16.87
N ILE A 127 3.13 -0.08 17.17
CA ILE A 127 3.35 0.95 16.17
C ILE A 127 4.81 0.88 15.72
N ILE A 128 5.01 0.61 14.44
CA ILE A 128 6.32 0.57 13.79
C ILE A 128 6.44 1.79 12.88
N ARG A 129 7.41 2.66 13.16
CA ARG A 129 7.62 3.88 12.37
C ARG A 129 8.72 3.69 11.34
N LEU A 130 8.37 3.87 10.08
CA LEU A 130 9.24 3.79 8.93
C LEU A 130 9.83 5.17 8.64
N CYS A 131 11.06 5.37 9.08
CA CYS A 131 11.81 6.60 8.85
C CYS A 131 12.32 6.66 7.40
N SER A 132 12.06 7.78 6.72
CA SER A 132 12.62 8.06 5.40
C SER A 132 13.13 9.48 5.24
N GLY A 133 14.12 9.63 4.37
CA GLY A 133 14.56 10.94 3.89
C GLY A 133 13.49 11.65 3.04
N CYS A 134 13.77 12.89 2.63
CA CYS A 134 12.85 13.72 1.83
C CYS A 134 12.39 13.08 0.51
N SER A 135 13.26 12.33 -0.17
CA SER A 135 12.94 11.67 -1.44
C SER A 135 12.07 10.42 -1.26
N ASP A 136 12.24 9.71 -0.15
CA ASP A 136 11.74 8.34 0.00
C ASP A 136 10.44 8.28 0.83
N TYR A 137 10.08 9.39 1.48
CA TYR A 137 8.86 9.51 2.31
C TYR A 137 7.59 9.08 1.58
N ARG A 138 7.49 9.39 0.27
CA ARG A 138 6.30 9.05 -0.52
C ARG A 138 6.12 7.55 -0.70
N SER A 139 7.20 6.80 -0.89
CA SER A 139 7.15 5.34 -1.05
C SER A 139 6.75 4.65 0.26
N ASN A 140 7.32 5.09 1.40
CA ASN A 140 6.87 4.63 2.73
C ASN A 140 5.38 4.86 2.94
N TYR A 141 4.91 6.08 2.63
CA TYR A 141 3.53 6.46 2.84
C TYR A 141 2.57 5.51 2.10
N HIS A 142 2.90 5.13 0.87
CA HIS A 142 2.07 4.20 0.11
C HIS A 142 2.03 2.79 0.72
N LEU A 143 3.18 2.27 1.18
CA LEU A 143 3.23 0.98 1.87
C LEU A 143 2.35 1.03 3.14
N VAL A 144 2.53 2.06 3.96
CA VAL A 144 1.79 2.29 5.21
C VAL A 144 0.28 2.33 4.96
N VAL A 145 -0.16 3.05 3.93
CA VAL A 145 -1.58 3.17 3.59
C VAL A 145 -2.19 1.81 3.26
N ILE A 146 -1.52 1.00 2.43
CA ILE A 146 -2.06 -0.31 2.02
C ILE A 146 -2.07 -1.26 3.20
N TYR A 147 -0.95 -1.34 3.93
CA TYR A 147 -0.82 -2.21 5.09
C TYR A 147 -1.87 -1.87 6.17
N ASN A 148 -1.95 -0.60 6.57
CA ASN A 148 -2.87 -0.18 7.63
C ASN A 148 -4.33 -0.30 7.21
N ALA A 149 -4.67 -0.15 5.92
CA ALA A 149 -6.04 -0.37 5.46
C ALA A 149 -6.49 -1.81 5.74
N VAL A 150 -5.65 -2.80 5.39
CA VAL A 150 -5.93 -4.22 5.67
C VAL A 150 -5.95 -4.48 7.18
N MET A 151 -4.94 -4.00 7.91
CA MET A 151 -4.87 -4.27 9.34
C MET A 151 -6.02 -3.62 10.14
N ASN A 152 -6.37 -2.35 9.86
CA ASN A 152 -7.48 -1.66 10.52
C ASN A 152 -8.80 -2.39 10.29
N GLN A 153 -9.04 -2.87 9.06
CA GLN A 153 -10.21 -3.68 8.74
C GLN A 153 -10.23 -5.00 9.54
N LEU A 154 -9.12 -5.73 9.56
CA LEU A 154 -9.01 -6.99 10.32
C LEU A 154 -9.19 -6.74 11.83
N LEU A 155 -8.76 -5.57 12.31
CA LEU A 155 -8.93 -5.15 13.70
C LEU A 155 -10.36 -4.73 14.03
N GLY A 156 -11.17 -4.32 13.04
CA GLY A 156 -12.53 -3.80 13.23
C GLY A 156 -12.59 -2.31 13.57
N ILE A 157 -11.55 -1.55 13.23
CA ILE A 157 -11.48 -0.10 13.41
C ILE A 157 -12.13 0.57 12.19
N GLU A 158 -13.22 1.32 12.37
CA GLU A 158 -14.02 1.91 11.26
C GLU A 158 -13.29 3.01 10.44
N PRO A 159 -13.70 3.27 9.17
CA PRO A 159 -14.45 2.41 8.23
C PRO A 159 -13.78 2.40 6.81
N GLU A 160 -14.21 1.73 5.73
CA GLU A 160 -15.54 1.57 5.12
C GLU A 160 -15.47 0.61 3.89
N ALA A 161 -16.64 0.23 3.35
CA ALA A 161 -16.92 -0.55 2.13
C ALA A 161 -15.82 -1.49 1.60
N LYS A 162 -16.03 -2.81 1.75
CA LYS A 162 -15.22 -3.84 1.06
C LYS A 162 -15.11 -3.56 -0.45
N HIS A 163 -16.17 -2.98 -1.02
CA HIS A 163 -16.37 -2.87 -2.45
C HIS A 163 -16.72 -1.44 -2.88
N VAL A 164 -16.08 -0.94 -3.93
CA VAL A 164 -16.49 0.29 -4.62
C VAL A 164 -16.97 -0.08 -6.02
N MET A 165 -18.25 0.12 -6.27
CA MET A 165 -18.89 -0.31 -7.51
C MET A 165 -19.15 0.88 -8.44
N TYR A 166 -18.90 0.67 -9.73
CA TYR A 166 -19.23 1.60 -10.80
C TYR A 166 -20.05 0.89 -11.88
N SER A 167 -20.83 1.65 -12.66
CA SER A 167 -21.62 1.14 -13.78
C SER A 167 -21.29 1.85 -15.09
N SER A 168 -21.34 1.11 -16.20
CA SER A 168 -21.23 1.64 -17.56
C SER A 168 -22.22 0.93 -18.48
N ARG A 169 -22.59 1.58 -19.59
CA ARG A 169 -23.33 0.95 -20.71
C ARG A 169 -22.46 0.68 -21.93
N ASN A 170 -21.15 0.93 -21.81
CA ASN A 170 -20.24 1.01 -22.95
C ASN A 170 -19.09 0.00 -22.87
N PHE A 171 -19.19 -1.03 -22.02
CA PHE A 171 -18.15 -2.07 -21.96
C PHE A 171 -18.60 -3.26 -22.80
N VAL A 172 -17.86 -3.54 -23.89
CA VAL A 172 -18.08 -4.62 -24.88
C VAL A 172 -19.53 -4.69 -25.39
N GLU A 173 -19.74 -4.39 -26.68
CA GLU A 173 -21.05 -4.56 -27.36
C GLU A 173 -22.25 -3.83 -26.73
N ASN A 174 -22.04 -2.63 -26.16
CA ASN A 174 -23.09 -1.84 -25.48
C ASN A 174 -23.78 -2.55 -24.30
N SER A 175 -23.11 -3.52 -23.68
CA SER A 175 -23.66 -4.19 -22.50
C SER A 175 -23.66 -3.27 -21.27
N THR A 176 -24.66 -3.42 -20.41
CA THR A 176 -24.65 -2.79 -19.10
C THR A 176 -23.72 -3.59 -18.18
N THR A 177 -22.63 -2.97 -17.72
CA THR A 177 -21.59 -3.62 -16.92
C THR A 177 -21.39 -2.93 -15.59
N THR A 178 -21.15 -3.72 -14.53
CA THR A 178 -20.64 -3.27 -13.25
C THR A 178 -19.14 -3.52 -13.16
N LEU A 179 -18.39 -2.50 -12.75
CA LEU A 179 -17.00 -2.62 -12.29
C LEU A 179 -17.00 -2.57 -10.77
N ASP A 180 -16.69 -3.68 -10.13
CA ASP A 180 -16.58 -3.78 -8.67
C ASP A 180 -15.10 -3.84 -8.28
N PHE A 181 -14.66 -2.90 -7.43
CA PHE A 181 -13.33 -2.87 -6.83
C PHE A 181 -13.39 -3.41 -5.40
N ASP A 182 -12.69 -4.50 -5.12
CA ASP A 182 -12.35 -4.89 -3.76
C ASP A 182 -11.21 -3.99 -3.25
N LEU A 183 -11.48 -3.21 -2.20
CA LEU A 183 -10.50 -2.27 -1.65
C LEU A 183 -9.35 -2.94 -0.89
N VAL A 184 -9.58 -4.16 -0.42
CA VAL A 184 -8.75 -4.89 0.53
C VAL A 184 -7.83 -5.83 -0.22
N GLU A 185 -8.43 -6.75 -0.99
CA GLU A 185 -7.69 -7.73 -1.78
C GLU A 185 -7.06 -7.10 -3.03
N ARG A 186 -7.42 -5.83 -3.32
CA ARG A 186 -6.97 -5.10 -4.51
C ARG A 186 -7.33 -5.83 -5.80
N THR A 187 -8.48 -6.48 -5.79
CA THR A 187 -9.05 -7.17 -6.95
C THR A 187 -10.18 -6.35 -7.56
N TYR A 188 -10.47 -6.61 -8.82
CA TYR A 188 -11.65 -6.05 -9.49
C TYR A 188 -12.38 -7.13 -10.26
N SER A 189 -13.65 -6.89 -10.55
CA SER A 189 -14.42 -7.68 -11.50
C SER A 189 -15.31 -6.80 -12.40
N PHE A 190 -15.37 -7.16 -13.68
CA PHE A 190 -16.36 -6.69 -14.62
C PHE A 190 -17.46 -7.74 -14.77
N ILE A 191 -18.69 -7.36 -14.46
CA ILE A 191 -19.85 -8.26 -14.50
C ILE A 191 -20.90 -7.64 -15.41
N ASN A 192 -21.35 -8.40 -16.40
CA ASN A 192 -22.51 -8.04 -17.20
C ASN A 192 -23.76 -8.06 -16.28
N ILE A 193 -24.46 -6.94 -16.17
CA ILE A 193 -25.60 -6.80 -15.25
C ILE A 193 -26.77 -7.67 -15.70
N GLU A 194 -26.98 -7.80 -17.01
CA GLU A 194 -28.12 -8.48 -17.62
C GLU A 194 -27.92 -10.00 -17.60
N THR A 195 -26.78 -10.48 -18.08
CA THR A 195 -26.49 -11.93 -18.16
C THR A 195 -25.90 -12.50 -16.87
N LYS A 196 -25.46 -11.64 -15.94
CA LYS A 196 -24.67 -12.02 -14.74
C LYS A 196 -23.32 -12.69 -15.06
N GLU A 197 -22.90 -12.65 -16.32
CA GLU A 197 -21.63 -13.22 -16.75
C GLU A 197 -20.46 -12.35 -16.29
N MET A 198 -19.41 -12.99 -15.79
CA MET A 198 -18.14 -12.34 -15.48
C MET A 198 -17.36 -12.14 -16.77
N ILE A 199 -17.22 -10.89 -17.20
CA ILE A 199 -16.57 -10.53 -18.45
C ILE A 199 -15.05 -10.54 -18.28
N ASP A 200 -14.57 -9.99 -17.16
CA ASP A 200 -13.16 -9.98 -16.82
C ASP A 200 -12.98 -9.77 -15.32
N LYS A 201 -11.81 -10.12 -14.79
CA LYS A 201 -11.42 -9.88 -13.42
C LYS A 201 -9.90 -9.79 -13.31
N GLY A 202 -9.43 -9.18 -12.25
CA GLY A 202 -8.02 -9.18 -11.97
C GLY A 202 -7.66 -8.29 -10.80
N PHE A 203 -6.55 -7.59 -10.93
CA PHE A 203 -6.00 -6.76 -9.87
C PHE A 203 -6.02 -5.30 -10.26
N TRP A 204 -6.06 -4.42 -9.27
CA TRP A 204 -5.99 -2.99 -9.51
C TRP A 204 -4.98 -2.28 -8.62
N THR A 205 -4.36 -1.24 -9.18
CA THR A 205 -3.57 -0.29 -8.39
C THR A 205 -3.81 1.15 -8.82
N LYS A 206 -3.40 2.11 -7.98
CA LYS A 206 -3.53 3.54 -8.24
C LYS A 206 -2.18 4.22 -8.31
N LEU A 207 -1.78 4.71 -9.48
CA LEU A 207 -0.51 5.42 -9.69
C LEU A 207 -0.78 6.80 -10.30
N ASN A 208 -0.18 7.86 -9.75
CA ASN A 208 -0.29 9.23 -10.26
C ASN A 208 -1.74 9.73 -10.50
N GLY A 209 -2.69 9.26 -9.68
CA GLY A 209 -4.10 9.66 -9.78
C GLY A 209 -4.95 8.77 -10.70
N ASN A 210 -4.33 7.87 -11.46
CA ASN A 210 -5.00 6.92 -12.34
C ASN A 210 -5.09 5.54 -11.68
N TYR A 211 -6.16 4.81 -12.01
CA TYR A 211 -6.38 3.42 -11.67
C TYR A 211 -5.94 2.56 -12.84
N PHE A 212 -5.19 1.51 -12.55
CA PHE A 212 -4.70 0.53 -13.51
C PHE A 212 -5.29 -0.82 -13.14
N LEU A 213 -6.06 -1.41 -14.06
CA LEU A 213 -6.63 -2.74 -13.93
C LEU A 213 -5.80 -3.70 -14.77
N VAL A 214 -5.29 -4.77 -14.19
CA VAL A 214 -4.53 -5.82 -14.88
C VAL A 214 -5.35 -7.11 -14.83
N SER A 215 -5.77 -7.60 -15.99
CA SER A 215 -6.57 -8.83 -16.06
C SER A 215 -5.76 -10.03 -15.59
N ALA A 216 -6.38 -10.86 -14.75
CA ALA A 216 -5.85 -12.17 -14.37
C ALA A 216 -6.29 -13.27 -15.33
N MET A 217 -7.23 -12.97 -16.23
CA MET A 217 -7.73 -13.88 -17.25
C MET A 217 -6.91 -13.78 -18.55
N ASP A 218 -6.37 -12.59 -18.86
CA ASP A 218 -5.57 -12.32 -20.06
C ASP A 218 -4.47 -11.29 -19.73
N ASP A 219 -3.20 -11.74 -19.67
CA ASP A 219 -2.07 -10.91 -19.25
C ASP A 219 -1.73 -9.76 -20.21
N SER A 220 -2.35 -9.74 -21.40
CA SER A 220 -2.24 -8.64 -22.36
C SER A 220 -3.22 -7.49 -22.09
N LYS A 221 -4.31 -7.74 -21.33
CA LYS A 221 -5.34 -6.75 -21.06
C LYS A 221 -5.03 -5.93 -19.82
N ASN A 222 -4.75 -4.65 -20.06
CA ASN A 222 -4.62 -3.64 -19.03
C ASN A 222 -5.53 -2.46 -19.34
N TYR A 223 -6.23 -1.96 -18.33
CA TYR A 223 -7.12 -0.80 -18.48
C TYR A 223 -6.67 0.33 -17.57
N GLU A 224 -6.48 1.50 -18.16
CA GLU A 224 -6.19 2.72 -17.42
C GLU A 224 -7.46 3.58 -17.28
N PHE A 225 -7.74 4.01 -16.06
CA PHE A 225 -8.85 4.88 -15.72
C PHE A 225 -8.40 6.10 -14.93
N ALA A 226 -8.76 7.30 -15.39
CA ALA A 226 -8.63 8.52 -14.61
C ALA A 226 -9.89 8.78 -13.77
N LEU A 227 -9.72 9.09 -12.49
CA LEU A 227 -10.83 9.52 -11.63
C LEU A 227 -11.13 11.01 -11.87
N THR A 228 -12.33 11.29 -12.35
CA THR A 228 -12.80 12.66 -12.59
C THR A 228 -13.38 13.29 -11.32
N LYS A 229 -13.45 14.63 -11.30
CA LYS A 229 -14.05 15.41 -10.20
C LYS A 229 -15.50 15.00 -9.84
N LYS A 230 -16.24 14.41 -10.80
CA LYS A 230 -17.62 13.94 -10.60
C LYS A 230 -17.69 12.48 -10.12
N LYS A 231 -16.62 11.95 -9.52
CA LYS A 231 -16.48 10.54 -9.10
C LYS A 231 -16.78 9.54 -10.22
N HIS A 232 -16.50 9.90 -11.48
CA HIS A 232 -16.55 8.96 -12.61
C HIS A 232 -15.14 8.48 -12.93
N LEU A 233 -15.01 7.21 -13.30
CA LEU A 233 -13.80 6.70 -13.93
C LEU A 233 -13.91 6.88 -15.44
N LYS A 234 -12.82 7.32 -16.09
CA LYS A 234 -12.75 7.50 -17.54
C LYS A 234 -11.52 6.77 -18.09
N SER A 235 -11.75 5.86 -19.01
CA SER A 235 -10.75 5.18 -19.84
C SER A 235 -10.90 5.63 -21.30
N THR A 236 -9.81 5.60 -22.05
CA THR A 236 -9.82 5.77 -23.51
C THR A 236 -10.45 4.57 -24.22
N ASP A 237 -10.26 3.38 -23.67
CA ASP A 237 -10.56 2.12 -24.36
C ASP A 237 -11.97 1.62 -24.04
N ILE A 238 -12.40 1.85 -22.79
CA ILE A 238 -13.71 1.38 -22.30
C ILE A 238 -14.73 2.53 -22.13
N GLY A 239 -14.27 3.78 -22.16
CA GLY A 239 -15.13 4.93 -21.90
C GLY A 239 -15.35 5.18 -20.41
N LYS A 240 -16.59 5.50 -20.01
CA LYS A 240 -16.87 6.14 -18.73
C LYS A 240 -17.73 5.29 -17.81
N PHE A 241 -17.27 5.11 -16.58
CA PHE A 241 -18.01 4.45 -15.50
C PHE A 241 -18.48 5.45 -14.44
N LYS A 242 -19.72 5.27 -13.98
CA LYS A 242 -20.33 6.08 -12.93
C LYS A 242 -20.41 5.32 -11.62
N LEU A 243 -19.94 5.94 -10.54
CA LEU A 243 -20.02 5.38 -9.19
C LEU A 243 -21.49 5.08 -8.83
N ILE A 244 -21.74 3.88 -8.35
CA ILE A 244 -23.03 3.46 -7.79
C ILE A 244 -23.01 3.89 -6.33
N GLN A 245 -23.97 4.73 -5.93
CA GLN A 245 -24.14 5.18 -4.55
C GLN A 245 -25.03 4.21 -3.79
#